data_AF-A0A938YVK0-F1
#
_entry.id   AF-A0A938YVK0-F1
#
_cell.length_a   1.000
_cell.length_b   1.000
_cell.length_c   1.000
_cell.angle_alpha   90.00
_cell.angle_beta   90.00
_cell.angle_gamma   90.00
#
_symmetry.space_group_name_H-M   'P 1'
#
loop_
_entity.id
_entity.type
_entity.pdbx_description
1 polymer ?
#
loop_
_entity_poly.entity_id
_entity_poly.type
_entity_poly.pdbx_seq_one_letter_code
_entity_poly.pdbx_strand_id
1 'polypeptide(L)'
;MVKKYRPRAGSLAVYPRKRAKRERPGFRAMPAIAVKEGEQSKPLNFLGYKVGMTHVLGRDSHEKGVTFGQEIAVPATVVECPALAVFGIRAYKKAEKGYGTAALADVFAKNIDKSLLKKIRSFKRKQKKEKKGGKEKKRAEEKPEKTAADLEKEKEKIIEVKLLCHSKPGMTTAGKKKPDVVEIALSGNAEQQLAYAKEALGKDLGIGSVFAEHDFIDVKAVTKGKGMQGPVKRFGVKTQRPKAKKQRVVGSIGPWNPSTVMFTVARPGQMGYHTRTELNKRVLKIGSAAEAAKINPKSGFKDYGILKNDFILVRGSIPGHVKRAIGIRHNIRKTPLLRHKLESIDFIATSREKPSAILEEEVKAVHVVTEKEEKAEKKSVADEIAVAAKGEQKKEKPKEN
;
A
#
# COMPACT_ATOMS: atom_id res chain seq x y z
N MET A 1 -5.51 -37.07 32.11
CA MET A 1 -5.92 -35.64 32.11
C MET A 1 -4.69 -34.74 32.11
N VAL A 2 -4.72 -33.55 31.50
CA VAL A 2 -3.57 -32.61 31.54
C VAL A 2 -3.43 -32.00 32.94
N LYS A 3 -2.21 -31.98 33.50
CA LYS A 3 -1.97 -31.49 34.88
C LYS A 3 -2.24 -29.99 35.07
N LYS A 4 -2.07 -29.17 34.03
CA LYS A 4 -2.29 -27.72 34.08
C LYS A 4 -2.92 -27.24 32.77
N TYR A 5 -4.01 -26.48 32.87
CA TYR A 5 -4.69 -25.90 31.72
C TYR A 5 -3.90 -24.72 31.16
N ARG A 6 -3.74 -24.67 29.84
CA ARG A 6 -3.15 -23.54 29.12
C ARG A 6 -3.76 -23.43 27.72
N PRO A 7 -3.93 -22.22 27.16
CA PRO A 7 -4.33 -22.06 25.78
C PRO A 7 -3.36 -22.75 24.81
N ARG A 8 -3.90 -23.15 23.64
CA ARG A 8 -3.11 -23.73 22.55
C ARG A 8 -2.09 -22.72 22.03
N ALA A 9 -0.88 -23.22 21.75
CA ALA A 9 0.19 -22.42 21.12
C ALA A 9 -0.09 -22.23 19.62
N GLY A 10 -0.76 -21.12 19.30
CA GLY A 10 -1.06 -20.71 17.93
C GLY A 10 -2.46 -21.10 17.44
N SER A 11 -3.03 -20.25 16.60
CA SER A 11 -4.36 -20.47 16.01
C SER A 11 -4.32 -21.52 14.89
N LEU A 12 -5.31 -22.41 14.88
CA LEU A 12 -5.52 -23.39 13.81
C LEU A 12 -6.16 -22.77 12.57
N ALA A 13 -6.84 -21.61 12.69
CA ALA A 13 -7.50 -20.93 11.57
C ALA A 13 -6.53 -20.46 10.47
N VAL A 14 -5.23 -20.42 10.77
CA VAL A 14 -4.17 -20.01 9.83
C VAL A 14 -3.38 -21.20 9.25
N TYR A 15 -3.86 -22.43 9.46
CA TYR A 15 -3.34 -23.63 8.80
C TYR A 15 -3.91 -23.80 7.38
N PRO A 16 -3.19 -24.50 6.50
CA PRO A 16 -1.79 -24.88 6.64
C PRO A 16 -0.87 -23.64 6.57
N ARG A 17 0.14 -23.59 7.46
CA ARG A 17 1.13 -22.50 7.50
C ARG A 17 2.19 -22.67 6.40
N LYS A 18 1.77 -22.43 5.15
CA LYS A 18 2.60 -22.55 3.94
C LYS A 18 2.85 -21.20 3.25
N ARG A 19 3.84 -21.16 2.34
CA ARG A 19 4.13 -19.98 1.52
C ARG A 19 2.92 -19.62 0.65
N ALA A 20 2.67 -18.33 0.47
CA ALA A 20 1.70 -17.82 -0.48
C ALA A 20 2.13 -18.20 -1.90
N LYS A 21 1.18 -18.71 -2.70
CA LYS A 21 1.42 -19.12 -4.09
C LYS A 21 1.74 -17.93 -5.00
N ARG A 22 1.24 -16.74 -4.67
CA ARG A 22 1.39 -15.50 -5.44
C ARG A 22 1.69 -14.35 -4.47
N GLU A 23 2.53 -13.42 -4.88
CA GLU A 23 2.87 -12.24 -4.06
C GLU A 23 1.78 -11.17 -4.10
N ARG A 24 1.15 -10.97 -5.27
CA ARG A 24 0.06 -10.00 -5.39
C ARG A 24 -1.13 -10.42 -4.50
N PRO A 25 -1.71 -9.49 -3.73
CA PRO A 25 -2.91 -9.78 -2.97
C PRO A 25 -4.10 -9.91 -3.90
N GLY A 26 -5.03 -10.79 -3.52
CA GLY A 26 -6.31 -10.96 -4.20
C GLY A 26 -7.34 -11.31 -3.14
N PHE A 27 -8.46 -10.61 -3.15
CA PHE A 27 -9.54 -10.84 -2.20
C PHE A 27 -10.44 -11.97 -2.70
N ARG A 28 -10.98 -12.76 -1.76
CA ARG A 28 -11.90 -13.86 -2.08
C ARG A 28 -13.36 -13.46 -1.93
N ALA A 29 -13.63 -12.47 -1.10
CA ALA A 29 -14.95 -11.95 -0.80
C ALA A 29 -14.87 -10.42 -0.87
N MET A 30 -15.95 -9.79 -1.30
CA MET A 30 -16.15 -8.35 -1.30
C MET A 30 -17.27 -7.98 -0.34
N PRO A 31 -17.26 -6.76 0.22
CA PRO A 31 -18.41 -6.26 0.95
C PRO A 31 -19.59 -6.09 -0.01
N ALA A 32 -20.78 -6.49 0.41
CA ALA A 32 -22.01 -6.20 -0.31
C ALA A 32 -22.43 -4.77 0.06
N ILE A 33 -22.10 -3.81 -0.81
CA ILE A 33 -22.50 -2.41 -0.67
C ILE A 33 -23.61 -2.14 -1.67
N ALA A 34 -24.83 -2.00 -1.16
CA ALA A 34 -25.97 -1.55 -1.95
C ALA A 34 -25.77 -0.07 -2.29
N VAL A 35 -26.05 0.28 -3.54
CA VAL A 35 -26.06 1.66 -4.03
C VAL A 35 -27.53 2.05 -4.20
N LYS A 36 -27.91 3.24 -3.72
CA LYS A 36 -29.29 3.71 -3.85
C LYS A 36 -29.66 3.92 -5.32
N GLU A 37 -30.95 3.88 -5.62
CA GLU A 37 -31.45 4.21 -6.96
C GLU A 37 -31.04 5.66 -7.32
N GLY A 38 -30.41 5.83 -8.48
CA GLY A 38 -29.87 7.12 -8.95
C GLY A 38 -28.39 7.38 -8.63
N GLU A 39 -27.77 6.63 -7.71
CA GLU A 39 -26.33 6.75 -7.45
C GLU A 39 -25.50 5.84 -8.39
N GLN A 40 -24.32 6.32 -8.80
CA GLN A 40 -23.40 5.52 -9.60
C GLN A 40 -22.67 4.46 -8.76
N SER A 41 -22.33 3.34 -9.41
CA SER A 41 -21.48 2.30 -8.82
C SER A 41 -20.10 2.85 -8.46
N LYS A 42 -19.53 2.37 -7.36
CA LYS A 42 -18.20 2.76 -6.87
C LYS A 42 -17.26 1.56 -6.82
N PRO A 43 -15.97 1.73 -7.10
CA PRO A 43 -14.98 0.68 -6.90
C PRO A 43 -14.85 0.31 -5.42
N LEU A 44 -14.62 -0.98 -5.14
CA LEU A 44 -14.60 -1.51 -3.77
C LEU A 44 -13.21 -1.80 -3.22
N ASN A 45 -12.22 -1.92 -4.11
CA ASN A 45 -10.87 -2.29 -3.74
C ASN A 45 -9.84 -1.56 -4.60
N PHE A 46 -8.60 -1.52 -4.13
CA PHE A 46 -7.48 -0.87 -4.78
C PHE A 46 -6.18 -1.65 -4.52
N LEU A 47 -5.14 -1.34 -5.29
CA LEU A 47 -3.80 -1.90 -5.14
C LEU A 47 -2.77 -0.78 -4.96
N GLY A 48 -2.03 -0.82 -3.87
CA GLY A 48 -0.91 0.09 -3.59
C GLY A 48 0.39 -0.66 -3.28
N TYR A 49 1.45 0.08 -2.97
CA TYR A 49 2.76 -0.44 -2.57
C TYR A 49 3.17 0.11 -1.21
N LYS A 50 3.67 -0.77 -0.34
CA LYS A 50 4.04 -0.37 1.01
C LYS A 50 5.25 0.56 1.01
N VAL A 51 4.99 1.75 1.54
CA VAL A 51 5.84 2.88 1.97
C VAL A 51 7.00 2.58 2.90
N GLY A 52 6.99 3.33 3.99
CA GLY A 52 7.47 2.92 5.29
C GLY A 52 6.36 3.06 6.32
N MET A 53 6.77 3.35 7.55
CA MET A 53 5.88 3.79 8.61
C MET A 53 6.36 5.15 9.09
N THR A 54 5.42 5.95 9.58
CA THR A 54 5.64 7.20 10.28
C THR A 54 4.73 7.21 11.52
N HIS A 55 4.73 8.28 12.29
CA HIS A 55 3.73 8.56 13.30
C HIS A 55 3.06 9.89 12.99
N VAL A 56 1.81 10.02 13.43
CA VAL A 56 0.95 11.17 13.23
C VAL A 56 0.54 11.67 14.61
N LEU A 57 0.65 12.97 14.84
CA LEU A 57 0.02 13.63 15.98
C LEU A 57 -1.33 14.17 15.54
N GLY A 58 -2.35 13.91 16.33
CA GLY A 58 -3.69 14.41 16.05
C GLY A 58 -4.61 14.25 17.24
N ARG A 59 -5.67 15.05 17.25
CA ARG A 59 -6.64 15.08 18.34
C ARG A 59 -7.63 13.92 18.28
N ASP A 60 -7.78 13.18 19.37
CA ASP A 60 -8.72 12.05 19.44
C ASP A 60 -10.18 12.53 19.53
N SER A 61 -11.01 12.08 18.60
CA SER A 61 -12.42 12.44 18.50
C SER A 61 -13.34 11.43 19.20
N HIS A 62 -12.78 10.40 19.85
CA HIS A 62 -13.59 9.36 20.47
C HIS A 62 -14.15 9.77 21.84
N GLU A 63 -15.37 10.33 21.87
CA GLU A 63 -16.06 10.82 23.09
C GLU A 63 -16.05 9.86 24.28
N LYS A 64 -16.15 8.55 24.05
CA LYS A 64 -16.17 7.52 25.12
C LYS A 64 -14.77 7.06 25.54
N GLY A 65 -13.71 7.61 24.93
CA GLY A 65 -12.33 7.28 25.19
C GLY A 65 -11.74 8.11 26.32
N VAL A 66 -10.78 7.53 27.06
CA VAL A 66 -10.02 8.24 28.11
C VAL A 66 -9.21 9.41 27.52
N THR A 67 -8.83 9.31 26.26
CA THR A 67 -8.01 10.29 25.52
C THR A 67 -8.84 11.30 24.73
N PHE A 68 -10.16 11.36 24.91
CA PHE A 68 -11.02 12.28 24.16
C PHE A 68 -10.54 13.73 24.24
N GLY A 69 -10.41 14.39 23.08
CA GLY A 69 -9.97 15.77 23.00
C GLY A 69 -8.48 16.00 23.30
N GLN A 70 -7.71 14.95 23.62
CA GLN A 70 -6.27 15.02 23.81
C GLN A 70 -5.52 14.78 22.50
N GLU A 71 -4.34 15.37 22.37
CA GLU A 71 -3.42 15.10 21.26
C GLU A 71 -2.75 13.74 21.50
N ILE A 72 -2.86 12.83 20.52
CA ILE A 72 -2.30 11.48 20.61
C ILE A 72 -1.33 11.19 19.48
N ALA A 73 -0.23 10.51 19.82
CA ALA A 73 0.70 9.98 18.83
C ALA A 73 0.24 8.62 18.31
N VAL A 74 -0.11 8.56 17.02
CA VAL A 74 -0.62 7.36 16.36
C VAL A 74 0.39 6.87 15.32
N PRO A 75 0.90 5.63 15.43
CA PRO A 75 1.73 5.06 14.37
C PRO A 75 0.89 4.89 13.09
N ALA A 76 1.47 5.21 11.94
CA ALA A 76 0.81 5.11 10.64
C ALA A 76 1.72 4.43 9.61
N THR A 77 1.13 3.62 8.73
CA THR A 77 1.83 3.07 7.57
C THR A 77 1.48 3.90 6.34
N VAL A 78 2.51 4.33 5.61
CA VAL A 78 2.35 4.99 4.31
C VAL A 78 2.20 3.91 3.24
N VAL A 79 1.24 4.06 2.34
CA VAL A 79 1.10 3.20 1.15
C VAL A 79 1.01 4.11 -0.08
N GLU A 80 1.92 3.93 -1.03
CA GLU A 80 1.88 4.63 -2.32
C GLU A 80 0.83 3.96 -3.20
N CYS A 81 -0.08 4.75 -3.74
CA CYS A 81 -1.21 4.32 -4.54
C CYS A 81 -1.11 4.98 -5.93
N PRO A 82 -0.23 4.48 -6.82
CA PRO A 82 -0.22 4.97 -8.21
C PRO A 82 -1.57 4.66 -8.87
N ALA A 83 -2.03 5.54 -9.77
CA ALA A 83 -3.25 5.33 -10.51
C ALA A 83 -3.23 3.99 -11.27
N LEU A 84 -4.33 3.25 -11.20
CA LEU A 84 -4.48 1.95 -11.85
C LEU A 84 -5.11 2.13 -13.23
N ALA A 85 -4.47 1.66 -14.29
CA ALA A 85 -5.07 1.69 -15.63
C ALA A 85 -6.12 0.60 -15.77
N VAL A 86 -7.34 0.98 -16.14
CA VAL A 86 -8.44 0.07 -16.45
C VAL A 86 -8.31 -0.38 -17.90
N PHE A 87 -7.89 -1.62 -18.13
CA PHE A 87 -7.66 -2.14 -19.48
C PHE A 87 -8.75 -3.08 -19.97
N GLY A 88 -9.65 -3.53 -19.09
CA GLY A 88 -10.75 -4.39 -19.48
C GLY A 88 -11.85 -4.49 -18.44
N ILE A 89 -12.94 -5.14 -18.84
CA ILE A 89 -14.12 -5.45 -18.05
C ILE A 89 -14.28 -6.96 -18.09
N ARG A 90 -14.53 -7.58 -16.94
CA ARG A 90 -14.88 -9.00 -16.83
C ARG A 90 -16.29 -9.13 -16.27
N ALA A 91 -17.17 -9.72 -17.07
CA ALA A 91 -18.52 -10.07 -16.63
C ALA A 91 -18.54 -11.51 -16.10
N TYR A 92 -19.24 -11.72 -14.99
CA TYR A 92 -19.45 -13.04 -14.39
C TYR A 92 -20.92 -13.44 -14.50
N LYS A 93 -21.16 -14.69 -14.90
CA LYS A 93 -22.48 -15.36 -14.86
C LYS A 93 -22.53 -16.39 -13.74
N LYS A 94 -23.72 -16.89 -13.43
CA LYS A 94 -23.86 -18.10 -12.61
C LYS A 94 -23.13 -19.25 -13.30
N ALA A 95 -22.37 -20.05 -12.55
CA ALA A 95 -21.79 -21.25 -13.10
C ALA A 95 -22.91 -22.23 -13.51
N GLU A 96 -22.89 -22.71 -14.75
CA GLU A 96 -23.87 -23.70 -15.24
C GLU A 96 -23.70 -25.05 -14.53
N LYS A 97 -22.46 -25.42 -14.21
CA LYS A 97 -22.11 -26.62 -13.47
C LYS A 97 -21.39 -26.24 -12.18
N GLY A 98 -22.01 -26.58 -11.04
CA GLY A 98 -21.45 -26.36 -9.72
C GLY A 98 -21.86 -25.03 -9.06
N TYR A 99 -21.20 -24.70 -7.95
CA TYR A 99 -21.49 -23.52 -7.14
C TYR A 99 -20.61 -22.33 -7.53
N GLY A 100 -21.20 -21.13 -7.51
CA GLY A 100 -20.50 -19.86 -7.67
C GLY A 100 -20.64 -19.22 -9.05
N THR A 101 -19.66 -18.41 -9.42
CA THR A 101 -19.67 -17.59 -10.63
C THR A 101 -18.63 -18.06 -11.64
N ALA A 102 -18.98 -18.06 -12.93
CA ALA A 102 -18.08 -18.33 -14.05
C ALA A 102 -17.87 -17.05 -14.87
N ALA A 103 -16.67 -16.86 -15.44
CA ALA A 103 -16.42 -15.73 -16.34
C ALA A 103 -17.25 -15.91 -17.61
N LEU A 104 -18.09 -14.93 -17.93
CA LEU A 104 -18.91 -14.91 -19.13
C LEU A 104 -18.07 -14.43 -20.32
N ALA A 105 -17.46 -13.26 -20.18
CA ALA A 105 -16.66 -12.62 -21.20
C ALA A 105 -15.72 -11.56 -20.61
N ASP A 106 -14.62 -11.33 -21.32
CA ASP A 106 -13.72 -10.22 -21.10
C ASP A 106 -13.84 -9.23 -22.28
N VAL A 107 -14.04 -7.95 -21.98
CA VAL A 107 -14.01 -6.85 -22.95
C VAL A 107 -12.76 -6.03 -22.69
N PHE A 108 -11.96 -5.74 -23.70
CA PHE A 108 -10.71 -5.00 -23.54
C PHE A 108 -10.79 -3.60 -24.16
N ALA A 109 -9.99 -2.68 -23.62
CA ALA A 109 -9.80 -1.37 -24.20
C ALA A 109 -9.00 -1.47 -25.51
N LYS A 110 -9.33 -0.64 -26.50
CA LYS A 110 -8.64 -0.61 -27.80
C LYS A 110 -7.14 -0.30 -27.67
N ASN A 111 -6.81 0.63 -26.77
CA ASN A 111 -5.44 1.07 -26.51
C ASN A 111 -4.92 0.45 -25.22
N ILE A 112 -4.00 -0.51 -25.35
CA ILE A 112 -3.38 -1.21 -24.22
C ILE A 112 -1.98 -0.65 -23.96
N ASP A 113 -1.66 -0.39 -22.69
CA ASP A 113 -0.32 0.04 -22.27
C ASP A 113 0.75 -1.02 -22.62
N LYS A 114 1.85 -0.57 -23.22
CA LYS A 114 3.04 -1.39 -23.54
C LYS A 114 3.61 -2.10 -22.31
N SER A 115 3.46 -1.52 -21.11
CA SER A 115 3.92 -2.14 -19.87
C SER A 115 3.18 -3.46 -19.56
N LEU A 116 1.89 -3.55 -19.92
CA LEU A 116 1.04 -4.73 -19.71
C LEU A 116 1.51 -5.93 -20.54
N LEU A 117 2.08 -5.69 -21.72
CA LEU A 117 2.63 -6.73 -22.61
C LEU A 117 3.77 -7.54 -21.97
N LYS A 118 4.41 -7.00 -20.91
CA LYS A 118 5.41 -7.73 -20.12
C LYS A 118 4.79 -8.81 -19.23
N LYS A 119 3.50 -8.68 -18.90
CA LYS A 119 2.76 -9.60 -18.04
C LYS A 119 1.86 -10.52 -18.86
N ILE A 120 1.10 -9.97 -19.80
CA ILE A 120 0.15 -10.70 -20.65
C ILE A 120 0.71 -10.70 -22.06
N ARG A 121 1.35 -11.82 -22.44
CA ARG A 121 1.97 -11.96 -23.77
C ARG A 121 0.93 -12.15 -24.89
N SER A 122 -0.28 -12.58 -24.58
CA SER A 122 -1.33 -12.81 -25.58
C SER A 122 -1.81 -11.54 -26.28
N PHE A 123 -1.62 -10.37 -25.66
CA PHE A 123 -1.87 -9.06 -26.29
C PHE A 123 -0.75 -8.64 -27.25
N LYS A 124 0.39 -9.35 -27.29
CA LYS A 124 1.36 -9.15 -28.36
C LYS A 124 0.72 -9.69 -29.63
N ARG A 125 0.28 -8.78 -30.52
CA ARG A 125 -0.12 -9.14 -31.89
C ARG A 125 0.92 -10.08 -32.48
N LYS A 126 0.54 -11.32 -32.78
CA LYS A 126 1.35 -12.19 -33.65
C LYS A 126 1.31 -11.56 -35.03
N GLN A 127 2.33 -10.80 -35.40
CA GLN A 127 2.51 -10.43 -36.80
C GLN A 127 2.96 -11.69 -37.54
N LYS A 128 2.05 -12.34 -38.28
CA LYS A 128 2.45 -13.33 -39.27
C LYS A 128 2.95 -12.52 -40.48
N LYS A 129 4.22 -12.72 -40.86
CA LYS A 129 4.77 -12.15 -42.10
C LYS A 129 4.26 -13.02 -43.25
N GLU A 130 3.28 -12.55 -44.02
CA GLU A 130 2.97 -13.13 -45.33
C GLU A 130 3.70 -12.33 -46.41
N LYS A 131 4.59 -13.00 -47.14
CA LYS A 131 5.17 -12.46 -48.38
C LYS A 131 4.21 -12.78 -49.54
N LYS A 132 3.54 -11.77 -50.07
CA LYS A 132 2.94 -11.80 -51.41
C LYS A 132 3.20 -10.45 -52.09
N GLY A 133 3.99 -10.46 -53.17
CA GLY A 133 4.08 -9.36 -54.14
C GLY A 133 4.54 -8.00 -53.62
N GLY A 134 5.72 -7.91 -52.98
CA GLY A 134 6.52 -6.68 -52.93
C GLY A 134 6.03 -5.47 -52.12
N LYS A 135 4.80 -5.45 -51.59
CA LYS A 135 4.32 -4.37 -50.71
C LYS A 135 3.87 -4.92 -49.35
N GLU A 136 4.59 -4.52 -48.29
CA GLU A 136 4.29 -4.88 -46.90
C GLU A 136 2.96 -4.25 -46.43
N LYS A 137 1.84 -4.97 -46.53
CA LYS A 137 0.61 -4.63 -45.80
C LYS A 137 0.52 -5.45 -44.51
N LYS A 138 0.73 -4.77 -43.37
CA LYS A 138 0.53 -5.33 -42.02
C LYS A 138 -0.97 -5.45 -41.75
N ARG A 139 -1.59 -6.60 -42.02
CA ARG A 139 -2.98 -6.87 -41.59
C ARG A 139 -2.94 -7.58 -40.23
N ALA A 140 -3.56 -6.98 -39.22
CA ALA A 140 -3.74 -7.61 -37.92
C ALA A 140 -4.93 -8.57 -37.99
N GLU A 141 -4.76 -9.83 -37.59
CA GLU A 141 -5.91 -10.68 -37.26
C GLU A 141 -6.61 -10.08 -36.03
N GLU A 142 -7.78 -9.49 -36.24
CA GLU A 142 -8.71 -9.15 -35.16
C GLU A 142 -9.34 -10.46 -34.68
N LYS A 143 -8.96 -10.91 -33.49
CA LYS A 143 -9.81 -11.88 -32.78
C LYS A 143 -11.18 -11.23 -32.61
N PRO A 144 -12.29 -12.00 -32.65
CA PRO A 144 -13.61 -11.49 -32.30
C PRO A 144 -13.59 -11.16 -30.80
N GLU A 145 -13.16 -9.95 -30.47
CA GLU A 145 -13.22 -9.42 -29.12
C GLU A 145 -14.65 -8.94 -28.90
N LYS A 146 -15.36 -9.57 -27.94
CA LYS A 146 -16.67 -9.11 -27.53
C LYS A 146 -16.56 -7.65 -27.13
N THR A 147 -17.47 -6.84 -27.64
CA THR A 147 -17.51 -5.40 -27.35
C THR A 147 -18.35 -5.14 -26.11
N ALA A 148 -18.25 -3.93 -25.57
CA ALA A 148 -19.09 -3.51 -24.45
C ALA A 148 -20.60 -3.53 -24.81
N ALA A 149 -20.96 -3.42 -26.08
CA ALA A 149 -22.33 -3.54 -26.56
C ALA A 149 -22.83 -5.00 -26.55
N ASP A 150 -21.94 -5.97 -26.76
CA ASP A 150 -22.32 -7.39 -26.69
C ASP A 150 -22.62 -7.83 -25.25
N LEU A 151 -21.91 -7.26 -24.27
CA LEU A 151 -22.25 -7.44 -22.86
C LEU A 151 -23.63 -6.87 -22.50
N GLU A 152 -24.10 -5.85 -23.22
CA GLU A 152 -25.42 -5.29 -22.95
C GLU A 152 -26.56 -6.19 -23.37
N LYS A 153 -26.38 -6.91 -24.48
CA LYS A 153 -27.36 -7.89 -24.96
C LYS A 153 -27.46 -9.08 -24.02
N GLU A 154 -26.41 -9.36 -23.27
CA GLU A 154 -26.35 -10.47 -22.31
C GLU A 154 -26.57 -10.01 -20.85
N LYS A 155 -27.08 -8.78 -20.60
CA LYS A 155 -27.26 -8.18 -19.25
C LYS A 155 -27.91 -9.13 -18.24
N GLU A 156 -28.97 -9.82 -18.64
CA GLU A 156 -29.75 -10.73 -17.78
C GLU A 156 -28.93 -11.90 -17.24
N LYS A 157 -27.87 -12.31 -17.95
CA LYS A 157 -27.00 -13.42 -17.55
C LYS A 157 -25.91 -12.98 -16.56
N ILE A 158 -25.72 -11.67 -16.38
CA ILE A 158 -24.62 -11.08 -15.60
C ILE A 158 -25.04 -10.96 -14.14
N ILE A 159 -24.23 -11.53 -13.25
CA ILE A 159 -24.38 -11.41 -11.79
C ILE A 159 -23.47 -10.31 -11.25
N GLU A 160 -22.22 -10.27 -11.71
CA GLU A 160 -21.21 -9.36 -11.18
C GLU A 160 -20.28 -8.91 -12.31
N VAL A 161 -19.94 -7.62 -12.32
CA VAL A 161 -18.97 -7.03 -13.23
C VAL A 161 -17.76 -6.56 -12.44
N LYS A 162 -16.56 -6.89 -12.93
CA LYS A 162 -15.28 -6.44 -12.36
C LYS A 162 -14.47 -5.70 -13.39
N LEU A 163 -13.75 -4.68 -12.94
CA LEU A 163 -12.73 -4.03 -13.75
C LEU A 163 -11.45 -4.84 -13.71
N LEU A 164 -10.85 -5.06 -14.88
CA LEU A 164 -9.50 -5.57 -15.01
C LEU A 164 -8.56 -4.37 -15.03
N CYS A 165 -7.83 -4.21 -13.93
CA CYS A 165 -6.90 -3.10 -13.76
C CYS A 165 -5.47 -3.63 -13.67
N HIS A 166 -4.52 -2.80 -14.10
CA HIS A 166 -3.11 -3.06 -13.86
C HIS A 166 -2.42 -1.87 -13.20
N SER A 167 -1.46 -2.16 -12.32
CA SER A 167 -0.63 -1.11 -11.75
C SER A 167 0.36 -0.56 -12.78
N LYS A 168 0.83 0.67 -12.57
CA LYS A 168 1.93 1.30 -13.33
C LYS A 168 3.19 1.37 -12.45
N PRO A 169 3.88 0.24 -12.18
CA PRO A 169 4.94 0.22 -11.19
C PRO A 169 6.18 1.03 -11.59
N GLY A 170 6.33 1.36 -12.88
CA GLY A 170 7.38 2.29 -13.36
C GLY A 170 7.23 3.72 -12.85
N MET A 171 6.03 4.13 -12.42
CA MET A 171 5.78 5.42 -11.77
C MET A 171 6.21 5.42 -10.29
N THR A 172 6.46 4.25 -9.71
CA THR A 172 6.83 4.10 -8.30
C THR A 172 8.32 3.88 -8.13
N THR A 173 8.82 4.15 -6.93
CA THR A 173 10.22 3.86 -6.54
C THR A 173 10.42 2.39 -6.12
N ALA A 174 9.40 1.54 -6.29
CA ALA A 174 9.46 0.13 -5.91
C ALA A 174 10.45 -0.71 -6.76
N GLY A 175 10.91 -0.21 -7.91
CA GLY A 175 11.88 -0.86 -8.79
C GLY A 175 11.31 -1.97 -9.67
N LYS A 176 10.00 -2.21 -9.60
CA LYS A 176 9.32 -3.25 -10.38
C LYS A 176 8.93 -2.72 -11.77
N LYS A 177 9.37 -3.39 -12.84
CA LYS A 177 9.01 -3.02 -14.23
C LYS A 177 7.79 -3.77 -14.79
N LYS A 178 7.38 -4.88 -14.14
CA LYS A 178 6.26 -5.72 -14.57
C LYS A 178 5.01 -5.35 -13.77
N PRO A 179 3.89 -4.99 -14.42
CA PRO A 179 2.68 -4.59 -13.70
C PRO A 179 2.03 -5.76 -12.96
N ASP A 180 1.29 -5.43 -11.90
CA ASP A 180 0.40 -6.35 -11.22
C ASP A 180 -1.01 -6.19 -11.76
N VAL A 181 -1.61 -7.29 -12.21
CA VAL A 181 -2.99 -7.32 -12.73
C VAL A 181 -3.92 -7.78 -11.61
N VAL A 182 -4.97 -6.99 -11.38
CA VAL A 182 -5.93 -7.16 -10.29
C VAL A 182 -7.34 -6.90 -10.80
N GLU A 183 -8.30 -7.65 -10.27
CA GLU A 183 -9.72 -7.39 -10.46
C GLU A 183 -10.19 -6.40 -9.39
N ILE A 184 -10.83 -5.32 -9.82
CA ILE A 184 -11.48 -4.35 -8.95
C ILE A 184 -12.99 -4.60 -9.03
N ALA A 185 -13.59 -4.93 -7.90
CA ALA A 185 -15.02 -5.12 -7.77
C ALA A 185 -15.73 -3.77 -7.68
N LEU A 186 -16.99 -3.78 -8.08
CA LEU A 186 -17.86 -2.62 -8.13
C LEU A 186 -19.05 -2.81 -7.18
N SER A 187 -19.59 -1.73 -6.63
CA SER A 187 -20.77 -1.75 -5.76
C SER A 187 -22.08 -1.73 -6.57
N GLY A 188 -23.22 -1.96 -5.92
CA GLY A 188 -24.54 -1.87 -6.57
C GLY A 188 -24.88 -3.05 -7.46
N ASN A 189 -25.91 -2.89 -8.29
CA ASN A 189 -26.48 -3.96 -9.12
C ASN A 189 -25.71 -4.15 -10.44
N ALA A 190 -25.87 -5.30 -11.10
CA ALA A 190 -25.15 -5.64 -12.33
C ALA A 190 -25.25 -4.57 -13.43
N GLU A 191 -26.42 -3.94 -13.58
CA GLU A 191 -26.63 -2.85 -14.55
C GLU A 191 -25.83 -1.59 -14.22
N GLN A 192 -25.88 -1.15 -12.96
CA GLN A 192 -25.10 -0.01 -12.46
C GLN A 192 -23.60 -0.27 -12.58
N GLN A 193 -23.17 -1.49 -12.27
CA GLN A 193 -21.77 -1.91 -12.39
C GLN A 193 -21.32 -1.87 -13.87
N LEU A 194 -22.16 -2.33 -14.80
CA LEU A 194 -21.85 -2.32 -16.23
C LEU A 194 -21.76 -0.88 -16.77
N ALA A 195 -22.68 0.00 -16.36
CA ALA A 195 -22.67 1.41 -16.76
C ALA A 195 -21.37 2.11 -16.32
N TYR A 196 -21.00 1.97 -15.05
CA TYR A 196 -19.75 2.51 -14.53
C TYR A 196 -18.53 1.88 -15.22
N ALA A 197 -18.55 0.57 -15.45
CA ALA A 197 -17.43 -0.13 -16.07
C ALA A 197 -17.13 0.34 -17.49
N LYS A 198 -18.17 0.66 -18.27
CA LYS A 198 -18.02 1.24 -19.60
C LYS A 198 -17.36 2.61 -19.55
N GLU A 199 -17.78 3.46 -18.63
CA GLU A 199 -17.21 4.80 -18.47
C GLU A 199 -15.74 4.74 -18.02
N ALA A 200 -15.42 3.82 -17.11
CA ALA A 200 -14.08 3.66 -16.56
C ALA A 200 -13.11 2.98 -17.54
N LEU A 201 -13.59 2.32 -18.60
CA LEU A 201 -12.75 1.56 -19.52
C LEU A 201 -11.77 2.48 -20.27
N GLY A 202 -10.47 2.17 -20.17
CA GLY A 202 -9.40 2.97 -20.77
C GLY A 202 -8.99 4.20 -19.96
N LYS A 203 -9.66 4.49 -18.84
CA LYS A 203 -9.30 5.57 -17.90
C LYS A 203 -8.41 5.03 -16.78
N ASP A 204 -7.80 5.97 -16.06
CA ASP A 204 -7.03 5.70 -14.86
C ASP A 204 -7.92 5.82 -13.61
N LEU A 205 -7.78 4.86 -12.69
CA LEU A 205 -8.48 4.84 -11.42
C LEU A 205 -7.55 5.34 -10.31
N GLY A 206 -7.90 6.47 -9.69
CA GLY A 206 -7.20 7.03 -8.53
C GLY A 206 -7.66 6.43 -7.21
N ILE A 207 -6.90 6.65 -6.13
CA ILE A 207 -7.27 6.16 -4.80
C ILE A 207 -8.45 6.94 -4.19
N GLY A 208 -8.52 8.25 -4.44
CA GLY A 208 -9.56 9.14 -3.90
C GLY A 208 -10.96 8.87 -4.45
N SER A 209 -11.09 8.22 -5.61
CA SER A 209 -12.40 7.79 -6.13
C SER A 209 -12.91 6.50 -5.48
N VAL A 210 -12.06 5.80 -4.71
CA VAL A 210 -12.38 4.49 -4.11
C VAL A 210 -12.62 4.60 -2.60
N PHE A 211 -11.80 5.37 -1.90
CA PHE A 211 -11.86 5.53 -0.45
C PHE A 211 -11.92 7.01 -0.07
N ALA A 212 -12.56 7.28 1.05
CA ALA A 212 -12.53 8.58 1.71
C ALA A 212 -11.64 8.54 2.95
N GLU A 213 -11.27 9.72 3.44
CA GLU A 213 -10.63 9.85 4.73
C GLU A 213 -11.54 9.33 5.84
N HIS A 214 -10.94 8.78 6.90
CA HIS A 214 -11.67 8.16 7.99
C HIS A 214 -12.49 6.90 7.63
N ASP A 215 -12.36 6.36 6.43
CA ASP A 215 -12.95 5.06 6.11
C ASP A 215 -12.30 3.92 6.91
N PHE A 216 -13.07 2.86 7.16
CA PHE A 216 -12.53 1.59 7.60
C PHE A 216 -12.24 0.69 6.39
N ILE A 217 -11.00 0.24 6.31
CA ILE A 217 -10.50 -0.60 5.23
C ILE A 217 -9.97 -1.93 5.76
N ASP A 218 -10.09 -2.98 4.94
CA ASP A 218 -9.39 -4.23 5.15
C ASP A 218 -8.15 -4.26 4.26
N VAL A 219 -7.00 -4.57 4.86
CA VAL A 219 -5.72 -4.58 4.17
C VAL A 219 -5.21 -6.00 4.02
N LYS A 220 -4.96 -6.43 2.78
CA LYS A 220 -4.47 -7.76 2.44
C LYS A 220 -3.09 -7.70 1.81
N ALA A 221 -2.15 -8.47 2.34
CA ALA A 221 -0.83 -8.61 1.77
C ALA A 221 -0.17 -9.95 2.11
N VAL A 222 0.94 -10.26 1.45
CA VAL A 222 1.83 -11.34 1.87
C VAL A 222 2.73 -10.82 2.99
N THR A 223 2.82 -11.56 4.09
CA THR A 223 3.67 -11.20 5.25
C THR A 223 5.16 -11.33 4.96
N LYS A 224 6.03 -10.64 5.70
CA LYS A 224 7.49 -10.78 5.57
C LYS A 224 7.90 -12.26 5.70
N GLY A 225 8.73 -12.75 4.78
CA GLY A 225 9.24 -14.12 4.84
C GLY A 225 10.29 -14.26 5.94
N LYS A 226 10.24 -15.34 6.71
CA LYS A 226 11.22 -15.65 7.76
C LYS A 226 11.87 -17.03 7.58
N GLY A 227 11.63 -17.68 6.45
CA GLY A 227 12.19 -19.01 6.12
C GLY A 227 11.70 -20.13 7.03
N MET A 228 12.53 -21.17 7.15
CA MET A 228 12.33 -22.31 8.04
C MET A 228 12.56 -21.87 9.49
N GLN A 229 11.59 -22.13 10.37
CA GLN A 229 11.66 -21.75 11.78
C GLN A 229 11.30 -22.92 12.69
N GLY A 230 11.99 -23.00 13.82
CA GLY A 230 11.71 -23.98 14.87
C GLY A 230 10.39 -23.71 15.61
N PRO A 231 9.85 -24.68 16.36
CA PRO A 231 8.55 -24.56 17.04
C PRO A 231 8.44 -23.34 17.96
N VAL A 232 9.52 -23.00 18.67
CA VAL A 232 9.56 -21.85 19.60
C VAL A 232 9.24 -20.55 18.87
N LYS A 233 9.97 -20.22 17.80
CA LYS A 233 9.74 -18.97 17.05
C LYS A 233 8.47 -19.03 16.21
N ARG A 234 8.14 -20.20 15.65
CA ARG A 234 7.00 -20.39 14.75
C ARG A 234 5.66 -20.35 15.48
N PHE A 235 5.55 -20.98 16.64
CA PHE A 235 4.29 -21.15 17.39
C PHE A 235 4.28 -20.47 18.76
N GLY A 236 5.41 -19.96 19.24
CA GLY A 236 5.50 -19.37 20.58
C GLY A 236 5.47 -20.41 21.70
N VAL A 237 5.91 -21.65 21.43
CA VAL A 237 5.99 -22.68 22.48
C VAL A 237 7.09 -22.33 23.49
N LYS A 238 6.83 -22.60 24.77
CA LYS A 238 7.82 -22.42 25.84
C LYS A 238 9.05 -23.29 25.57
N THR A 239 10.24 -22.74 25.76
CA THR A 239 11.51 -23.46 25.71
C THR A 239 11.60 -24.47 26.88
N GLN A 240 12.27 -25.60 26.66
CA GLN A 240 12.55 -26.57 27.72
C GLN A 240 13.53 -25.98 28.75
N ARG A 241 13.65 -26.65 29.90
CA ARG A 241 14.59 -26.27 30.96
C ARG A 241 16.04 -26.20 30.44
N PRO A 242 16.90 -25.32 31.00
CA PRO A 242 18.29 -25.15 30.53
C PRO A 242 19.11 -26.46 30.51
N LYS A 243 18.90 -27.34 31.50
CA LYS A 243 19.59 -28.64 31.59
C LYS A 243 19.08 -29.72 30.62
N ALA A 244 18.11 -29.42 29.76
CA ALA A 244 17.61 -30.39 28.78
C ALA A 244 18.56 -30.52 27.58
N LYS A 245 18.75 -31.74 27.08
CA LYS A 245 19.59 -32.04 25.88
C LYS A 245 19.19 -31.23 24.64
N LYS A 246 17.89 -30.95 24.46
CA LYS A 246 17.36 -30.07 23.40
C LYS A 246 16.40 -29.06 24.02
N GLN A 247 16.76 -27.78 23.91
CA GLN A 247 15.99 -26.71 24.57
C GLN A 247 14.82 -26.19 23.72
N ARG A 248 15.04 -25.96 22.42
CA ARG A 248 14.10 -25.23 21.54
C ARG A 248 13.14 -26.15 20.78
N VAL A 249 12.63 -27.18 21.46
CA VAL A 249 11.74 -28.20 20.90
C VAL A 249 10.44 -28.34 21.71
N VAL A 250 9.42 -28.92 21.09
CA VAL A 250 8.21 -29.34 21.81
C VAL A 250 8.55 -30.58 22.64
N GLY A 251 8.07 -30.64 23.89
CA GLY A 251 8.39 -31.73 24.82
C GLY A 251 7.73 -33.06 24.44
N SER A 252 6.41 -33.07 24.33
CA SER A 252 5.64 -34.23 23.85
C SER A 252 4.91 -33.89 22.54
N ILE A 253 5.00 -34.79 21.56
CA ILE A 253 4.41 -34.64 20.23
C ILE A 253 3.05 -35.34 20.09
N GLY A 254 2.59 -36.05 21.13
CA GLY A 254 1.33 -36.79 21.14
C GLY A 254 1.32 -37.86 22.23
N PRO A 255 0.13 -38.39 22.58
CA PRO A 255 0.00 -39.63 23.36
C PRO A 255 0.40 -40.85 22.51
N TRP A 256 0.40 -42.05 23.12
CA TRP A 256 0.64 -43.31 22.39
C TRP A 256 -0.46 -43.57 21.36
N ASN A 257 -1.73 -43.49 21.78
CA ASN A 257 -2.89 -43.67 20.91
C ASN A 257 -3.59 -42.31 20.69
N PRO A 258 -3.83 -41.87 19.44
CA PRO A 258 -3.56 -42.56 18.17
C PRO A 258 -2.07 -42.59 17.81
N SER A 259 -1.64 -43.65 17.11
CA SER A 259 -0.25 -43.87 16.64
C SER A 259 0.18 -42.93 15.49
N THR A 260 -0.31 -41.70 15.47
CA THR A 260 0.02 -40.68 14.48
C THR A 260 0.21 -39.32 15.13
N VAL A 261 1.07 -38.49 14.55
CA VAL A 261 1.25 -37.11 15.01
C VAL A 261 0.13 -36.25 14.46
N MET A 262 -0.72 -35.74 15.35
CA MET A 262 -1.82 -34.87 14.97
C MET A 262 -1.32 -33.58 14.30
N PHE A 263 -2.02 -33.11 13.26
CA PHE A 263 -1.65 -31.89 12.52
C PHE A 263 -1.67 -30.62 13.40
N THR A 264 -2.35 -30.68 14.55
CA THR A 264 -2.47 -29.60 15.54
C THR A 264 -1.19 -29.40 16.35
N VAL A 265 -0.27 -30.36 16.34
CA VAL A 265 0.99 -30.31 17.08
C VAL A 265 1.92 -29.27 16.46
N ALA A 266 2.54 -28.43 17.30
CA ALA A 266 3.48 -27.42 16.85
C ALA A 266 4.78 -28.08 16.33
N ARG A 267 5.07 -27.92 15.03
CA ARG A 267 6.24 -28.53 14.37
C ARG A 267 7.14 -27.46 13.71
N PRO A 268 8.43 -27.71 13.49
CA PRO A 268 9.25 -26.80 12.68
C PRO A 268 8.67 -26.67 11.26
N GLY A 269 8.96 -25.57 10.59
CA GLY A 269 8.47 -25.34 9.23
C GLY A 269 8.56 -23.89 8.78
N GLN A 270 8.02 -23.60 7.60
CA GLN A 270 7.92 -22.25 7.08
C GLN A 270 7.22 -21.29 8.06
N MET A 271 7.82 -20.12 8.26
CA MET A 271 7.23 -18.97 8.94
C MET A 271 7.27 -17.73 8.05
N GLY A 272 6.16 -17.00 7.99
CA GLY A 272 6.05 -15.81 7.16
C GLY A 272 5.91 -16.16 5.68
N TYR A 273 5.79 -15.12 4.85
CA TYR A 273 5.38 -15.26 3.45
C TYR A 273 3.98 -15.89 3.30
N HIS A 274 3.10 -15.65 4.27
CA HIS A 274 1.69 -16.06 4.25
C HIS A 274 0.81 -14.91 3.80
N THR A 275 -0.27 -15.19 3.07
CA THR A 275 -1.31 -14.19 2.76
C THR A 275 -2.14 -13.92 4.02
N ARG A 276 -2.24 -12.65 4.43
CA ARG A 276 -3.04 -12.22 5.58
C ARG A 276 -3.88 -11.02 5.20
N THR A 277 -5.08 -10.98 5.76
CA THR A 277 -5.96 -9.81 5.74
C THR A 277 -6.02 -9.29 7.16
N GLU A 278 -5.61 -8.04 7.37
CA GLU A 278 -5.88 -7.30 8.60
C GLU A 278 -7.15 -6.48 8.37
N LEU A 279 -8.10 -6.64 9.29
CA LEU A 279 -9.43 -6.05 9.16
C LEU A 279 -9.49 -4.70 9.89
N ASN A 280 -10.42 -3.84 9.47
CA ASN A 280 -10.82 -2.63 10.19
C ASN A 280 -9.65 -1.68 10.51
N LYS A 281 -8.77 -1.47 9.54
CA LYS A 281 -7.77 -0.40 9.60
C LYS A 281 -8.42 0.92 9.25
N ARG A 282 -8.05 1.99 9.96
CA ARG A 282 -8.59 3.33 9.72
C ARG A 282 -7.71 4.07 8.71
N VAL A 283 -8.33 4.70 7.72
CA VAL A 283 -7.68 5.68 6.86
C VAL A 283 -7.56 6.98 7.65
N LEU A 284 -6.33 7.47 7.82
CA LEU A 284 -6.05 8.72 8.51
C LEU A 284 -6.10 9.89 7.54
N LYS A 285 -5.44 9.75 6.39
CA LYS A 285 -5.35 10.78 5.36
C LYS A 285 -5.19 10.15 3.98
N ILE A 286 -5.76 10.77 2.96
CA ILE A 286 -5.50 10.48 1.55
C ILE A 286 -4.87 11.72 0.96
N GLY A 287 -3.62 11.63 0.51
CA GLY A 287 -2.92 12.77 -0.07
C GLY A 287 -2.59 12.55 -1.54
N SER A 288 -2.53 13.66 -2.26
CA SER A 288 -2.15 13.70 -3.67
C SER A 288 -0.63 13.62 -3.85
N ALA A 289 -0.19 13.39 -5.09
CA ALA A 289 1.22 13.47 -5.48
C ALA A 289 1.91 14.78 -5.07
N ALA A 290 1.20 15.92 -5.07
CA ALA A 290 1.77 17.20 -4.66
C ALA A 290 2.11 17.24 -3.15
N GLU A 291 1.28 16.61 -2.33
CA GLU A 291 1.51 16.50 -0.88
C GLU A 291 2.57 15.47 -0.52
N ALA A 292 2.85 14.50 -1.41
CA ALA A 292 3.85 13.47 -1.17
C ALA A 292 5.23 14.06 -0.85
N ALA A 293 5.59 15.18 -1.49
CA ALA A 293 6.85 15.89 -1.23
C ALA A 293 7.00 16.34 0.23
N LYS A 294 5.90 16.75 0.88
CA LYS A 294 5.89 17.23 2.26
C LYS A 294 6.08 16.11 3.28
N ILE A 295 5.67 14.88 2.95
CA ILE A 295 5.75 13.72 3.85
C ILE A 295 7.06 12.96 3.71
N ASN A 296 7.75 13.13 2.59
CA ASN A 296 9.02 12.48 2.34
C ASN A 296 10.08 12.96 3.34
N PRO A 297 10.79 12.03 4.02
CA PRO A 297 12.03 12.37 4.71
C PRO A 297 13.05 12.98 3.75
N LYS A 298 13.95 13.86 4.23
CA LYS A 298 15.07 14.40 3.45
C LYS A 298 15.85 13.28 2.72
N SER A 299 16.11 12.17 3.42
CA SER A 299 16.80 10.99 2.86
C SER A 299 15.92 10.05 2.03
N GLY A 300 14.61 10.30 1.95
CA GLY A 300 13.59 9.35 1.49
C GLY A 300 13.32 8.20 2.48
N PHE A 301 12.36 7.34 2.14
CA PHE A 301 11.97 6.17 2.96
C PHE A 301 12.95 4.99 2.80
N LYS A 302 13.19 4.27 3.90
CA LYS A 302 14.19 3.18 4.03
C LYS A 302 13.77 2.04 3.13
N ASP A 303 14.70 1.57 2.33
CA ASP A 303 14.50 0.49 1.36
C ASP A 303 13.42 0.79 0.30
N TYR A 304 12.83 1.99 0.29
CA TYR A 304 11.83 2.43 -0.68
C TYR A 304 12.37 3.52 -1.61
N GLY A 305 12.82 4.63 -1.05
CA GLY A 305 13.13 5.88 -1.74
C GLY A 305 12.04 6.93 -1.54
N ILE A 306 11.86 7.79 -2.54
CA ILE A 306 10.94 8.94 -2.51
C ILE A 306 9.52 8.48 -2.91
N LEU A 307 8.51 8.95 -2.18
CA LEU A 307 7.09 8.85 -2.53
C LEU A 307 6.75 9.89 -3.61
N LYS A 308 6.17 9.47 -4.73
CA LYS A 308 5.95 10.36 -5.89
C LYS A 308 4.48 10.49 -6.27
N ASN A 309 3.71 9.44 -6.07
CA ASN A 309 2.29 9.38 -6.44
C ASN A 309 1.40 9.66 -5.23
N ASP A 310 0.09 9.63 -5.48
CA ASP A 310 -0.92 9.65 -4.43
C ASP A 310 -0.65 8.56 -3.38
N PHE A 311 -1.05 8.82 -2.15
CA PHE A 311 -0.79 7.93 -1.05
C PHE A 311 -1.93 7.89 -0.07
N ILE A 312 -1.95 6.83 0.73
CA ILE A 312 -2.88 6.66 1.83
C ILE A 312 -2.10 6.41 3.12
N LEU A 313 -2.44 7.16 4.16
CA LEU A 313 -1.96 6.94 5.52
C LEU A 313 -2.94 6.06 6.25
N VAL A 314 -2.47 4.88 6.67
CA VAL A 314 -3.30 3.90 7.36
C VAL A 314 -2.84 3.77 8.80
N ARG A 315 -3.78 3.84 9.74
CA ARG A 315 -3.50 3.67 11.18
C ARG A 315 -2.85 2.32 11.47
N GLY A 316 -1.75 2.38 12.22
CA GLY A 316 -0.98 1.25 12.69
C GLY A 316 -0.11 0.59 11.62
N SER A 317 0.32 -0.64 11.91
CA SER A 317 1.09 -1.45 10.97
C SER A 317 0.21 -2.19 9.96
N ILE A 318 0.75 -2.40 8.76
CA ILE A 318 0.18 -3.26 7.70
C ILE A 318 1.08 -4.48 7.44
N PRO A 319 0.54 -5.64 7.02
CA PRO A 319 1.33 -6.82 6.67
C PRO A 319 2.29 -6.57 5.48
N GLY A 320 3.47 -7.17 5.54
CA GLY A 320 4.43 -7.18 4.42
C GLY A 320 5.66 -6.29 4.63
N HIS A 321 6.66 -6.49 3.76
CA HIS A 321 7.83 -5.62 3.68
C HIS A 321 7.53 -4.36 2.88
N VAL A 322 8.41 -3.37 3.00
CA VAL A 322 8.51 -2.21 2.10
C VAL A 322 8.55 -2.69 0.64
N LYS A 323 7.99 -1.93 -0.31
CA LYS A 323 7.81 -2.31 -1.74
C LYS A 323 6.81 -3.43 -2.03
N ARG A 324 6.17 -4.03 -1.01
CA ARG A 324 5.17 -5.08 -1.25
C ARG A 324 3.90 -4.50 -1.85
N ALA A 325 3.31 -5.20 -2.81
CA ALA A 325 1.94 -4.93 -3.24
C ALA A 325 0.95 -5.19 -2.09
N ILE A 326 0.14 -4.18 -1.77
CA ILE A 326 -0.88 -4.18 -0.74
C ILE A 326 -2.24 -4.04 -1.42
N GLY A 327 -3.16 -4.94 -1.11
CA GLY A 327 -4.53 -4.87 -1.56
C GLY A 327 -5.35 -4.22 -0.47
N ILE A 328 -6.12 -3.20 -0.82
CA ILE A 328 -6.99 -2.48 0.10
C ILE A 328 -8.42 -2.70 -0.38
N ARG A 329 -9.36 -2.96 0.51
CA ARG A 329 -10.79 -2.99 0.18
C ARG A 329 -11.59 -2.32 1.28
N HIS A 330 -12.84 -1.97 0.99
CA HIS A 330 -13.82 -1.60 2.01
C HIS A 330 -14.02 -2.73 3.02
N ASN A 331 -14.21 -2.37 4.29
CA ASN A 331 -14.30 -3.33 5.38
C ASN A 331 -15.55 -4.24 5.24
N ILE A 332 -15.37 -5.55 5.43
CA ILE A 332 -16.51 -6.48 5.46
C ILE A 332 -17.20 -6.47 6.84
N ARG A 333 -16.41 -6.29 7.90
CA ARG A 333 -16.93 -6.31 9.27
C ARG A 333 -17.24 -4.88 9.70
N LYS A 334 -18.53 -4.56 9.81
CA LYS A 334 -18.98 -3.26 10.33
C LYS A 334 -18.38 -3.04 11.73
N THR A 335 -17.77 -1.88 11.92
CA THR A 335 -17.15 -1.45 13.18
C THR A 335 -17.77 -0.09 13.56
N PRO A 336 -17.95 0.23 14.85
CA PRO A 336 -18.47 1.53 15.24
C PRO A 336 -17.66 2.68 14.61
N LEU A 337 -18.35 3.59 13.91
CA LEU A 337 -17.74 4.61 13.05
C LEU A 337 -16.80 5.57 13.79
N LEU A 338 -17.07 5.82 15.08
CA LEU A 338 -16.34 6.76 15.93
C LEU A 338 -15.02 6.20 16.48
N ARG A 339 -14.78 4.89 16.39
CA ARG A 339 -13.52 4.35 16.90
C ARG A 339 -12.37 4.82 16.03
N HIS A 340 -11.29 5.25 16.70
CA HIS A 340 -10.03 5.58 16.06
C HIS A 340 -10.06 6.78 15.10
N LYS A 341 -11.11 7.61 15.17
CA LYS A 341 -11.22 8.84 14.41
C LYS A 341 -10.30 9.91 15.03
N LEU A 342 -9.53 10.58 14.19
CA LEU A 342 -8.84 11.81 14.55
C LEU A 342 -9.64 12.97 13.97
N GLU A 343 -9.81 14.04 14.73
CA GLU A 343 -10.48 15.26 14.29
C GLU A 343 -9.58 16.09 13.38
N SER A 344 -8.35 16.33 13.84
CA SER A 344 -7.30 17.00 13.11
C SER A 344 -6.06 16.12 13.06
N ILE A 345 -5.27 16.31 12.00
CA ILE A 345 -3.90 15.82 11.93
C ILE A 345 -3.02 17.05 11.99
N ASP A 346 -2.40 17.25 13.15
CA ASP A 346 -1.62 18.45 13.46
C ASP A 346 -0.20 18.30 12.90
N PHE A 347 0.36 17.09 12.98
CA PHE A 347 1.71 16.81 12.51
C PHE A 347 1.87 15.40 11.94
N ILE A 348 2.65 15.29 10.86
CA ILE A 348 3.09 14.01 10.29
C ILE A 348 4.60 13.99 10.33
N ALA A 349 5.19 13.03 11.04
CA ALA A 349 6.63 12.96 11.16
C ALA A 349 7.30 12.63 9.81
N THR A 350 8.27 13.46 9.43
CA THR A 350 9.03 13.33 8.19
C THR A 350 10.46 12.90 8.44
N SER A 351 11.03 13.14 9.63
CA SER A 351 12.42 12.80 9.94
C SER A 351 12.58 11.36 10.44
N ARG A 352 13.77 10.80 10.20
CA ARG A 352 14.23 9.51 10.72
C ARG A 352 15.18 9.65 11.90
N GLU A 353 15.76 10.82 12.02
CA GLU A 353 16.78 11.09 13.01
C GLU A 353 16.19 10.92 14.40
N LYS A 354 17.00 10.36 15.29
CA LYS A 354 16.68 10.42 16.71
C LYS A 354 16.50 11.90 17.05
N PRO A 355 15.57 12.26 17.95
CA PRO A 355 15.41 13.65 18.39
C PRO A 355 16.74 14.31 18.77
N SER A 356 17.68 13.54 19.33
CA SER A 356 19.04 13.99 19.65
C SER A 356 19.85 14.47 18.43
N ALA A 357 19.76 13.79 17.30
CA ALA A 357 20.49 14.17 16.08
C ALA A 357 19.85 15.38 15.38
N ILE A 358 18.53 15.56 15.52
CA ILE A 358 17.81 16.75 15.00
C ILE A 358 18.20 17.98 15.81
N LEU A 359 18.22 17.88 17.15
CA LEU A 359 18.71 18.96 18.01
C LEU A 359 20.16 19.33 17.69
N GLU A 360 21.03 18.34 17.45
CA GLU A 360 22.41 18.61 17.04
C GLU A 360 22.51 19.29 15.66
N GLU A 361 21.69 18.92 14.67
CA GLU A 361 21.66 19.59 13.37
C GLU A 361 21.05 21.00 13.45
N GLU A 362 19.96 21.20 14.19
CA GLU A 362 19.32 22.50 14.37
C GLU A 362 20.23 23.45 15.17
N VAL A 363 20.86 22.99 16.24
CA VAL A 363 21.85 23.78 17.00
C VAL A 363 23.05 24.14 16.11
N LYS A 364 23.55 23.22 15.28
CA LYS A 364 24.60 23.52 14.30
C LYS A 364 24.14 24.53 13.25
N ALA A 365 22.91 24.41 12.74
CA ALA A 365 22.38 25.34 11.75
C ALA A 365 22.24 26.76 12.35
N VAL A 366 21.75 26.88 13.58
CA VAL A 366 21.67 28.16 14.30
C VAL A 366 23.08 28.74 14.53
N HIS A 367 24.04 27.92 14.98
CA HIS A 367 25.44 28.35 15.16
C HIS A 367 26.08 28.88 13.87
N VAL A 368 25.81 28.22 12.74
CA VAL A 368 26.34 28.65 11.42
C VAL A 368 25.71 29.96 10.96
N VAL A 369 24.44 30.21 11.30
CA VAL A 369 23.78 31.49 10.99
C VAL A 369 24.34 32.61 11.88
N THR A 370 24.47 32.38 13.19
CA THR A 370 25.05 33.37 14.11
C THR A 370 26.51 33.70 13.78
N GLU A 371 27.32 32.72 13.40
CA GLU A 371 28.70 32.97 12.95
C GLU A 371 28.78 33.80 11.65
N LYS A 372 27.80 33.65 10.74
CA LYS A 372 27.74 34.45 9.52
C LYS A 372 27.32 35.88 9.80
N GLU A 373 26.36 36.07 10.71
CA GLU A 373 25.93 37.39 11.16
C GLU A 373 27.07 38.12 11.89
N GLU A 374 27.77 37.46 12.81
CA GLU A 374 28.95 38.03 13.49
C GLU A 374 30.08 38.40 12.51
N LYS A 375 30.31 37.56 11.48
CA LYS A 375 31.32 37.87 10.45
C LYS A 375 30.90 39.03 9.55
N ALA A 376 29.61 39.18 9.26
CA ALA A 376 29.08 40.31 8.50
C ALA A 376 29.23 41.61 9.30
N GLU A 377 28.94 41.57 10.60
CA GLU A 377 29.04 42.72 11.50
C GLU A 377 30.50 43.15 11.74
N LYS A 378 31.41 42.19 11.95
CA LYS A 378 32.85 42.48 12.03
C LYS A 378 33.40 43.08 10.73
N LYS A 379 32.86 42.66 9.58
CA LYS A 379 33.25 43.21 8.28
C LYS A 379 32.74 44.63 8.07
N SER A 380 31.50 44.94 8.45
CA SER A 380 30.97 46.30 8.36
C SER A 380 31.72 47.26 9.29
N VAL A 381 32.06 46.84 10.51
CA VAL A 381 32.87 47.65 11.44
C VAL A 381 34.29 47.87 10.89
N ALA A 382 34.91 46.85 10.31
CA ALA A 382 36.22 47.00 9.66
C ALA A 382 36.17 47.93 8.45
N ASP A 383 35.11 47.88 7.65
CA ASP A 383 34.90 48.76 6.51
C ASP A 383 34.67 50.22 6.97
N GLU A 384 33.92 50.45 8.06
CA GLU A 384 33.76 51.79 8.66
C GLU A 384 35.07 52.37 9.20
N ILE A 385 35.87 51.56 9.90
CA ILE A 385 37.20 51.97 10.40
C ILE A 385 38.14 52.31 9.23
N ALA A 386 38.10 51.52 8.15
CA ALA A 386 38.92 51.78 6.96
C ALA A 386 38.51 53.08 6.22
N VAL A 387 37.23 53.44 6.26
CA VAL A 387 36.74 54.73 5.73
C VAL A 387 37.17 55.90 6.61
N ALA A 388 37.09 55.76 7.94
CA ALA A 388 37.56 56.78 8.88
C ALA A 388 39.07 57.04 8.76
N ALA A 389 39.89 55.99 8.66
CA ALA A 389 41.34 56.11 8.48
C ALA A 389 41.74 56.79 7.15
N LYS A 390 40.95 56.62 6.09
CA LYS A 390 41.14 57.36 4.82
C LYS A 390 40.68 58.82 4.88
N GLY A 391 39.78 59.15 5.80
CA GLY A 391 39.31 60.52 6.05
C GLY A 391 40.35 61.38 6.76
N GLU A 392 41.14 60.81 7.68
CA GLU A 392 42.18 61.53 8.42
C GLU A 392 43.41 61.85 7.56
N GLN A 393 43.79 60.98 6.61
CA GLN A 393 44.92 61.24 5.70
C GLN A 393 44.69 62.42 4.72
N LYS A 394 43.47 62.94 4.61
CA LYS A 394 43.17 64.13 3.77
C LYS A 394 43.23 65.46 4.52
N LYS A 395 43.48 65.49 5.83
CA LYS A 395 43.50 66.72 6.63
C LYS A 395 44.89 67.27 6.98
N GLU A 396 45.98 66.58 6.61
CA GLU A 396 47.34 67.11 6.76
C GLU A 396 48.00 67.36 5.40
N LYS A 397 47.62 68.49 4.78
CA LYS A 397 48.54 69.26 3.95
C LYS A 397 48.48 70.71 4.42
N PRO A 398 49.55 71.25 5.03
CA PRO A 398 49.63 72.68 5.31
C PRO A 398 49.69 73.45 3.98
N LYS A 399 48.91 74.52 3.87
CA LYS A 399 49.13 75.57 2.86
C LYS A 399 50.25 76.47 3.39
N GLU A 400 51.44 76.35 2.83
CA GLU A 400 52.47 77.38 2.93
C GLU A 400 52.33 78.35 1.76
N ASN A 401 52.34 79.65 2.10
CA ASN A 401 52.58 80.79 1.21
C ASN A 401 54.08 81.10 1.21
#